data_AF-A0A2E9YJG6-F1
#
_entry.id   AF-A0A2E9YJG6-F1
#
_cell.length_a   1.000
_cell.length_b   1.000
_cell.length_c   1.000
_cell.angle_alpha   90.00
_cell.angle_beta   90.00
_cell.angle_gamma   90.00
#
_symmetry.space_group_name_H-M   'P 1'
#
loop_
_entity.id
_entity.type
_entity.pdbx_description
1 polymer ?
#
loop_
_entity_poly.entity_id
_entity_poly.type
_entity_poly.pdbx_seq_one_letter_code
_entity_poly.pdbx_strand_id
1 'polypeptide(L)'
;MIILNEFDSKNVAIYGLQKTGLAVYESLSQSGANLFLWDDDQTLREKLVSKGLKLTEPTSWVWNDLYALIPSPGVPLRYGKIPEAIKICIENKIPIYGDIELFHKAHGIEFPYGRVVAITGTNGKSSTATLLNEILINEGFETRLAGNIGKPILSINPGTYETVYIIEISSFQLESIKKFRPDIAVLLNISEDHTDRYPSHESYRKTKLEIFKNQKEKDIAILNSIDSYYDLINEINILSRKIIIEDSEIKYNLKKNSFKILISELYPAVKSITNEFGIKRNRVLSGFNSFKDLEHRHIKILEKNNIKFVNDSKSTNPEATNFALRNYENIFLIVGGLSKENNLSKINFRSKNIRKAFFIGSSSRILSEIAPKNLNYEISGDIEKATQSAFKSAKKFGCGCVLLSPGCSSQDQFHDYAHRGEVFSEAVLSLVSKC
;
A
#
# COMPACT_ATOMS: atom_id res chain seq x y z
N MET A 1 12.71 -9.79 -16.22
CA MET A 1 11.28 -10.19 -16.15
C MET A 1 11.21 -11.67 -15.83
N ILE A 2 10.17 -12.11 -15.11
CA ILE A 2 9.93 -13.53 -14.80
C ILE A 2 9.20 -14.20 -15.97
N ILE A 3 9.69 -15.35 -16.40
CA ILE A 3 9.09 -16.20 -17.43
C ILE A 3 8.42 -17.38 -16.73
N LEU A 4 7.28 -17.82 -17.25
CA LEU A 4 6.42 -18.86 -16.71
C LEU A 4 6.21 -19.94 -17.78
N ASN A 5 7.20 -20.83 -17.98
CA ASN A 5 7.22 -21.78 -19.11
C ASN A 5 6.03 -22.76 -19.08
N GLU A 6 5.43 -23.00 -17.91
CA GLU A 6 4.22 -23.83 -17.81
C GLU A 6 3.00 -23.25 -18.58
N PHE A 7 3.03 -21.96 -18.94
CA PHE A 7 1.99 -21.27 -19.70
C PHE A 7 2.25 -21.23 -21.21
N ASP A 8 3.35 -21.80 -21.70
CA ASP A 8 3.63 -21.86 -23.14
C ASP A 8 2.47 -22.53 -23.89
N SER A 9 2.01 -21.84 -24.94
CA SER A 9 0.91 -22.24 -25.81
C SER A 9 -0.43 -22.46 -25.10
N LYS A 10 -0.57 -22.03 -23.84
CA LYS A 10 -1.83 -22.11 -23.07
C LYS A 10 -2.72 -20.92 -23.34
N ASN A 11 -4.03 -21.13 -23.38
CA ASN A 11 -5.01 -20.06 -23.43
C ASN A 11 -5.18 -19.45 -22.03
N VAL A 12 -4.86 -18.16 -21.88
CA VAL A 12 -4.87 -17.47 -20.59
C VAL A 12 -5.65 -16.17 -20.71
N ALA A 13 -6.60 -15.97 -19.81
CA ALA A 13 -7.31 -14.72 -19.68
C ALA A 13 -6.62 -13.79 -18.69
N ILE A 14 -6.51 -12.50 -19.01
CA ILE A 14 -6.06 -11.44 -18.09
C ILE A 14 -7.20 -10.44 -17.93
N TYR A 15 -7.67 -10.28 -16.68
CA TYR A 15 -8.78 -9.39 -16.36
C TYR A 15 -8.30 -8.22 -15.49
N GLY A 16 -8.33 -7.01 -16.04
CA GLY A 16 -7.71 -5.81 -15.50
C GLY A 16 -6.28 -5.62 -16.02
N LEU A 17 -6.02 -4.48 -16.64
CA LEU A 17 -4.82 -4.12 -17.41
C LEU A 17 -4.20 -2.81 -16.93
N GLN A 18 -4.32 -2.51 -15.63
CA GLN A 18 -3.53 -1.47 -14.98
C GLN A 18 -2.05 -1.92 -14.85
N LYS A 19 -1.27 -1.25 -14.00
CA LYS A 19 0.18 -1.49 -13.84
C LYS A 19 0.54 -2.98 -13.62
N THR A 20 -0.15 -3.68 -12.72
CA THR A 20 0.12 -5.10 -12.45
C THR A 20 -0.36 -6.01 -13.59
N GLY A 21 -1.55 -5.75 -14.14
CA GLY A 21 -2.10 -6.51 -15.26
C GLY A 21 -1.23 -6.45 -16.52
N LEU A 22 -0.62 -5.28 -16.81
CA LEU A 22 0.34 -5.15 -17.92
C LEU A 22 1.63 -5.95 -17.67
N ALA A 23 2.14 -5.97 -16.44
CA ALA A 23 3.31 -6.80 -16.12
C ALA A 23 3.02 -8.30 -16.23
N VAL A 24 1.80 -8.74 -15.90
CA VAL A 24 1.33 -10.10 -16.16
C VAL A 24 1.27 -10.38 -17.65
N TYR A 25 0.68 -9.46 -18.44
CA TYR A 25 0.61 -9.56 -19.90
C TYR A 25 2.00 -9.72 -20.53
N GLU A 26 2.95 -8.87 -20.15
CA GLU A 26 4.32 -8.92 -20.66
C GLU A 26 5.01 -10.25 -20.32
N SER A 27 4.88 -10.71 -19.07
CA SER A 27 5.47 -11.96 -18.60
C SER A 27 4.90 -13.18 -19.33
N LEU A 28 3.57 -13.28 -19.45
CA LEU A 28 2.92 -14.40 -20.11
C LEU A 28 3.08 -14.36 -21.64
N SER A 29 3.13 -13.17 -22.24
CA SER A 29 3.40 -13.03 -23.67
C SER A 29 4.81 -13.51 -24.01
N GLN A 30 5.82 -13.22 -23.17
CA GLN A 30 7.17 -13.74 -23.35
C GLN A 30 7.26 -15.24 -23.06
N SER A 31 6.33 -15.78 -22.28
CA SER A 31 6.23 -17.21 -21.98
C SER A 31 5.54 -18.01 -23.10
N GLY A 32 5.07 -17.36 -24.17
CA GLY A 32 4.40 -18.04 -25.30
C GLY A 32 2.90 -18.30 -25.12
N ALA A 33 2.25 -17.69 -24.12
CA ALA A 33 0.83 -17.90 -23.87
C ALA A 33 -0.07 -17.23 -24.94
N ASN A 34 -1.22 -17.85 -25.22
CA ASN A 34 -2.30 -17.28 -26.03
C ASN A 34 -3.20 -16.41 -25.13
N LEU A 35 -3.12 -15.09 -25.27
CA LEU A 35 -3.70 -14.16 -24.30
C LEU A 35 -5.05 -13.57 -24.72
N PHE A 36 -5.99 -13.56 -23.77
CA PHE A 36 -7.30 -12.91 -23.88
C PHE A 36 -7.36 -11.78 -22.86
N LEU A 37 -7.52 -10.54 -23.33
CA LEU A 37 -7.30 -9.34 -22.51
C LEU A 37 -8.59 -8.54 -22.36
N TRP A 38 -8.91 -8.14 -21.13
CA TRP A 38 -10.02 -7.22 -20.85
C TRP A 38 -9.73 -6.32 -19.65
N ASP A 39 -10.22 -5.08 -19.70
CA ASP A 39 -10.32 -4.17 -18.56
C ASP A 39 -11.68 -3.47 -18.64
N ASP A 40 -12.33 -3.21 -17.51
CA ASP A 40 -13.65 -2.58 -17.47
C ASP A 40 -13.59 -1.06 -17.77
N ASP A 41 -12.43 -0.43 -17.61
CA ASP A 41 -12.20 0.98 -17.96
C ASP A 41 -12.06 1.16 -19.48
N GLN A 42 -13.08 1.77 -20.09
CA GLN A 42 -13.10 2.06 -21.53
C GLN A 42 -11.94 2.93 -22.00
N THR A 43 -11.57 3.97 -21.22
CA THR A 43 -10.49 4.89 -21.57
C THR A 43 -9.16 4.14 -21.63
N LEU A 44 -8.94 3.24 -20.67
CA LEU A 44 -7.76 2.39 -20.65
C LEU A 44 -7.76 1.42 -21.84
N ARG A 45 -8.90 0.79 -22.17
CA ARG A 45 -9.01 -0.08 -23.34
C ARG A 45 -8.62 0.64 -24.64
N GLU A 46 -9.19 1.82 -24.89
CA GLU A 46 -8.88 2.64 -26.08
C GLU A 46 -7.39 3.00 -26.16
N LYS A 47 -6.80 3.39 -25.02
CA LYS A 47 -5.36 3.68 -24.92
C LYS A 47 -4.48 2.46 -25.20
N LEU A 48 -4.88 1.25 -24.78
CA LEU A 48 -4.09 0.03 -25.02
C LEU A 48 -4.24 -0.46 -26.47
N VAL A 49 -5.45 -0.36 -27.04
CA VAL A 49 -5.69 -0.69 -28.45
C VAL A 49 -4.88 0.22 -29.38
N SER A 50 -4.79 1.53 -29.09
CA SER A 50 -3.93 2.45 -29.86
C SER A 50 -2.43 2.14 -29.75
N LYS A 51 -2.02 1.38 -28.74
CA LYS A 51 -0.65 0.82 -28.60
C LYS A 51 -0.48 -0.55 -29.25
N GLY A 52 -1.50 -1.06 -29.94
CA GLY A 52 -1.47 -2.33 -30.67
C GLY A 52 -1.89 -3.56 -29.87
N LEU A 53 -2.37 -3.41 -28.64
CA LEU A 53 -2.89 -4.56 -27.88
C LEU A 53 -4.26 -4.96 -28.43
N LYS A 54 -4.44 -6.26 -28.66
CA LYS A 54 -5.73 -6.85 -29.04
C LYS A 54 -6.50 -7.22 -27.77
N LEU A 55 -7.57 -6.48 -27.51
CA LEU A 55 -8.50 -6.76 -26.41
C LEU A 55 -9.74 -7.45 -26.98
N THR A 56 -10.25 -8.43 -26.24
CA THR A 56 -11.44 -9.20 -26.61
C THR A 56 -12.41 -9.19 -25.45
N GLU A 57 -13.68 -8.93 -25.70
CA GLU A 57 -14.69 -8.96 -24.63
C GLU A 57 -14.77 -10.36 -24.01
N PRO A 58 -15.03 -10.46 -22.68
CA PRO A 58 -15.14 -11.75 -22.00
C PRO A 58 -16.18 -12.69 -22.62
N THR A 59 -17.24 -12.16 -23.24
CA THR A 59 -18.26 -12.92 -23.97
C THR A 59 -17.71 -13.71 -25.16
N SER A 60 -16.56 -13.30 -25.70
CA SER A 60 -15.91 -13.90 -26.88
C SER A 60 -14.69 -14.76 -26.51
N TRP A 61 -14.42 -14.97 -25.22
CA TRP A 61 -13.31 -15.81 -24.77
C TRP A 61 -13.59 -17.30 -24.94
N VAL A 62 -12.52 -18.09 -25.08
CA VAL A 62 -12.58 -19.56 -25.20
C VAL A 62 -12.71 -20.25 -23.83
N TRP A 63 -13.77 -19.92 -23.07
CA TRP A 63 -13.94 -20.33 -21.67
C TRP A 63 -13.67 -21.81 -21.38
N ASN A 64 -14.12 -22.72 -22.25
CA ASN A 64 -13.96 -24.16 -22.07
C ASN A 64 -12.50 -24.63 -22.20
N ASP A 65 -11.67 -23.88 -22.91
CA ASP A 65 -10.27 -24.21 -23.19
C ASP A 65 -9.30 -23.28 -22.43
N LEU A 66 -9.80 -22.42 -21.54
CA LEU A 66 -8.95 -21.55 -20.72
C LEU A 66 -8.17 -22.39 -19.70
N TYR A 67 -6.86 -22.24 -19.72
CA TYR A 67 -5.96 -22.84 -18.73
C TYR A 67 -6.07 -22.12 -17.38
N ALA A 68 -6.16 -20.79 -17.41
CA ALA A 68 -6.33 -19.97 -16.21
C ALA A 68 -6.87 -18.57 -16.54
N LEU A 69 -7.42 -17.91 -15.52
CA LEU A 69 -7.69 -16.48 -15.50
C LEU A 69 -6.78 -15.78 -14.48
N ILE A 70 -6.14 -14.69 -14.88
CA ILE A 70 -5.24 -13.88 -14.06
C ILE A 70 -5.87 -12.51 -13.83
N PRO A 71 -6.50 -12.27 -12.68
CA PRO A 71 -7.10 -10.99 -12.37
C PRO A 71 -6.05 -10.03 -11.80
N SER A 72 -6.16 -8.74 -12.15
CA SER A 72 -5.46 -7.68 -11.45
C SER A 72 -5.89 -7.64 -9.97
N PRO A 73 -5.02 -7.22 -9.03
CA PRO A 73 -5.34 -7.22 -7.61
C PRO A 73 -6.65 -6.51 -7.24
N GLY A 74 -6.98 -5.40 -7.90
CA GLY A 74 -8.22 -4.66 -7.62
C GLY A 74 -9.52 -5.41 -7.93
N VAL A 75 -9.46 -6.49 -8.71
CA VAL A 75 -10.64 -7.25 -9.15
C VAL A 75 -11.23 -8.07 -7.98
N PRO A 76 -12.54 -7.96 -7.70
CA PRO A 76 -13.23 -8.76 -6.67
C PRO A 76 -13.19 -10.27 -6.91
N LEU A 77 -12.56 -11.00 -5.97
CA LEU A 77 -12.48 -12.48 -6.02
C LEU A 77 -13.39 -13.15 -4.99
N ARG A 78 -13.37 -12.66 -3.74
CA ARG A 78 -14.11 -13.25 -2.63
C ARG A 78 -15.12 -12.30 -2.00
N TYR A 79 -14.74 -11.03 -1.88
CA TYR A 79 -15.55 -10.00 -1.25
C TYR A 79 -15.85 -8.86 -2.24
N GLY A 80 -16.96 -8.15 -2.04
CA GLY A 80 -17.43 -7.10 -2.94
C GLY A 80 -18.20 -7.63 -4.14
N LYS A 81 -18.37 -6.79 -5.17
CA LYS A 81 -19.11 -7.15 -6.40
C LYS A 81 -18.24 -8.01 -7.32
N ILE A 82 -18.34 -9.33 -7.18
CA ILE A 82 -17.61 -10.31 -8.00
C ILE A 82 -18.02 -10.17 -9.48
N PRO A 83 -17.08 -9.87 -10.41
CA PRO A 83 -17.36 -9.78 -11.84
C PRO A 83 -17.80 -11.12 -12.43
N GLU A 84 -18.56 -11.07 -13.51
CA GLU A 84 -19.11 -12.27 -14.15
C GLU A 84 -18.01 -13.23 -14.62
N ALA A 85 -16.91 -12.70 -15.16
CA ALA A 85 -15.74 -13.49 -15.54
C ALA A 85 -15.18 -14.36 -14.40
N ILE A 86 -15.19 -13.82 -13.17
CA ILE A 86 -14.74 -14.55 -11.98
C ILE A 86 -15.74 -15.63 -11.58
N LYS A 87 -17.05 -15.34 -11.66
CA LYS A 87 -18.10 -16.33 -11.36
C LYS A 87 -18.05 -17.52 -12.32
N ILE A 88 -17.92 -17.25 -13.62
CA ILE A 88 -17.76 -18.29 -14.65
C ILE A 88 -16.56 -19.19 -14.32
N CYS A 89 -15.43 -18.60 -13.91
CA CYS A 89 -14.26 -19.39 -13.51
C CYS A 89 -14.55 -20.28 -12.29
N ILE A 90 -15.27 -19.77 -11.28
CA ILE A 90 -15.63 -20.54 -10.08
C ILE A 90 -16.55 -21.70 -10.45
N GLU A 91 -17.61 -21.44 -11.23
CA GLU A 91 -18.60 -22.44 -11.65
C GLU A 91 -17.98 -23.55 -12.49
N ASN A 92 -17.08 -23.18 -13.42
CA ASN A 92 -16.41 -24.12 -14.33
C ASN A 92 -15.09 -24.66 -13.78
N LYS A 93 -14.72 -24.31 -12.53
CA LYS A 93 -13.45 -24.69 -11.89
C LYS A 93 -12.20 -24.30 -12.69
N ILE A 94 -12.28 -23.22 -13.46
CA ILE A 94 -11.14 -22.65 -14.17
C ILE A 94 -10.18 -22.05 -13.12
N PRO A 95 -8.89 -22.38 -13.14
CA PRO A 95 -7.92 -21.84 -12.21
C PRO A 95 -7.84 -20.31 -12.26
N ILE A 96 -7.96 -19.68 -11.09
CA ILE A 96 -7.66 -18.25 -10.91
C ILE A 96 -6.32 -18.12 -10.18
N TYR A 97 -5.39 -17.33 -10.71
CA TYR A 97 -4.10 -17.04 -10.06
C TYR A 97 -3.87 -15.54 -9.98
N GLY A 98 -3.41 -15.03 -8.84
CA GLY A 98 -2.89 -13.66 -8.74
C GLY A 98 -1.41 -13.57 -9.12
N ASP A 99 -0.91 -12.35 -9.26
CA ASP A 99 0.48 -12.05 -9.62
C ASP A 99 1.50 -12.63 -8.62
N ILE A 100 1.21 -12.53 -7.32
CA ILE A 100 2.05 -13.11 -6.25
C ILE A 100 2.07 -14.65 -6.32
N GLU A 101 0.94 -15.27 -6.67
CA GLU A 101 0.86 -16.73 -6.81
C GLU A 101 1.63 -17.20 -8.06
N LEU A 102 1.59 -16.43 -9.16
CA LEU A 102 2.42 -16.70 -10.34
C LEU A 102 3.92 -16.59 -10.03
N PHE A 103 4.35 -15.56 -9.29
CA PHE A 103 5.73 -15.46 -8.81
C PHE A 103 6.14 -16.71 -8.04
N HIS A 104 5.29 -17.17 -7.12
CA HIS A 104 5.58 -18.39 -6.35
C HIS A 104 5.71 -19.64 -7.22
N LYS A 105 4.88 -19.76 -8.27
CA LYS A 105 4.91 -20.91 -9.19
C LYS A 105 6.22 -20.97 -9.99
N ALA A 106 6.79 -19.83 -10.36
CA ALA A 106 8.09 -19.76 -11.01
C ALA A 106 9.27 -19.93 -10.04
N HIS A 107 9.12 -19.51 -8.78
CA HIS A 107 10.20 -19.45 -7.80
C HIS A 107 10.70 -20.83 -7.37
N GLY A 108 11.97 -21.14 -7.66
CA GLY A 108 12.58 -22.45 -7.44
C GLY A 108 12.35 -23.46 -8.58
N ILE A 109 11.57 -23.09 -9.59
CA ILE A 109 11.29 -23.91 -10.78
C ILE A 109 11.95 -23.30 -12.01
N GLU A 110 11.61 -22.05 -12.32
CA GLU A 110 12.11 -21.31 -13.49
C GLU A 110 13.41 -20.54 -13.18
N PHE A 111 13.63 -20.24 -11.90
CA PHE A 111 14.84 -19.59 -11.41
C PHE A 111 15.16 -20.04 -9.97
N PRO A 112 16.42 -19.92 -9.52
CA PRO A 112 16.84 -20.31 -8.18
C PRO A 112 15.96 -19.78 -7.05
N TYR A 113 15.80 -20.60 -6.01
CA TYR A 113 15.01 -20.23 -4.83
C TYR A 113 15.79 -19.29 -3.91
N GLY A 114 15.70 -17.98 -4.15
CA GLY A 114 16.14 -16.95 -3.19
C GLY A 114 15.17 -16.78 -2.01
N ARG A 115 15.61 -16.14 -0.93
CA ARG A 115 14.81 -15.97 0.30
C ARG A 115 13.71 -14.93 0.12
N VAL A 116 12.50 -15.20 0.60
CA VAL A 116 11.32 -14.32 0.47
C VAL A 116 10.92 -13.71 1.81
N VAL A 117 10.92 -12.39 1.86
CA VAL A 117 10.38 -11.56 2.96
C VAL A 117 9.11 -10.88 2.48
N ALA A 118 7.95 -11.31 3.00
CA ALA A 118 6.65 -10.73 2.67
C ALA A 118 6.16 -9.80 3.79
N ILE A 119 5.75 -8.59 3.43
CA ILE A 119 5.34 -7.55 4.38
C ILE A 119 3.92 -7.10 4.05
N THR A 120 3.00 -7.20 5.02
CA THR A 120 1.66 -6.63 4.94
C THR A 120 1.28 -5.87 6.21
N GLY A 121 0.11 -5.24 6.17
CA GLY A 121 -0.43 -4.37 7.20
C GLY A 121 -1.36 -3.30 6.62
N THR A 122 -2.03 -2.51 7.45
CA THR A 122 -2.78 -1.33 6.96
C THR A 122 -1.80 -0.20 6.67
N ASN A 123 -0.95 0.15 7.63
CA ASN A 123 0.00 1.26 7.55
C ASN A 123 1.46 0.78 7.69
N GLY A 124 2.41 1.56 7.16
CA GLY A 124 3.85 1.32 7.36
C GLY A 124 4.50 0.28 6.45
N LYS A 125 3.71 -0.46 5.65
CA LYS A 125 4.19 -1.48 4.69
C LYS A 125 5.34 -0.99 3.80
N SER A 126 5.06 0.06 3.03
CA SER A 126 6.00 0.63 2.06
C SER A 126 7.28 1.12 2.70
N SER A 127 7.16 1.87 3.81
CA SER A 127 8.32 2.38 4.53
C SER A 127 9.16 1.24 5.09
N THR A 128 8.53 0.20 5.65
CA THR A 128 9.24 -1.00 6.15
C THR A 128 9.97 -1.72 5.04
N ALA A 129 9.30 -2.00 3.91
CA ALA A 129 9.88 -2.73 2.79
C ALA A 129 11.06 -1.97 2.15
N THR A 130 10.92 -0.65 2.00
CA THR A 130 11.96 0.20 1.40
C THR A 130 13.16 0.36 2.33
N LEU A 131 12.91 0.62 3.61
CA LEU A 131 13.98 0.71 4.61
C LEU A 131 14.73 -0.61 4.77
N LEU A 132 14.00 -1.73 4.84
CA LEU A 132 14.62 -3.05 4.88
C LEU A 132 15.50 -3.26 3.64
N ASN A 133 15.02 -2.91 2.46
CA ASN A 133 15.78 -3.01 1.22
C ASN A 133 17.09 -2.21 1.27
N GLU A 134 17.04 -0.96 1.71
CA GLU A 134 18.24 -0.12 1.86
C GLU A 134 19.23 -0.69 2.87
N ILE A 135 18.74 -1.16 4.03
CA ILE A 135 19.59 -1.79 5.05
C ILE A 135 20.28 -3.02 4.47
N LEU A 136 19.53 -3.92 3.82
CA LEU A 136 20.08 -5.16 3.26
C LEU A 136 21.11 -4.88 2.16
N ILE A 137 20.85 -3.92 1.25
CA ILE A 137 21.82 -3.50 0.23
C ILE A 137 23.11 -2.97 0.88
N ASN A 138 22.99 -2.15 1.93
CA ASN A 138 24.16 -1.59 2.65
C ASN A 138 24.96 -2.66 3.42
N GLU A 139 24.35 -3.80 3.73
CA GLU A 139 25.03 -4.97 4.30
C GLU A 139 25.53 -5.95 3.24
N GLY A 140 25.41 -5.62 1.95
CA GLY A 140 25.95 -6.41 0.84
C GLY A 140 25.02 -7.51 0.33
N PHE A 141 23.75 -7.55 0.76
CA PHE A 141 22.78 -8.50 0.21
C PHE A 141 22.30 -8.05 -1.18
N GLU A 142 22.16 -9.02 -2.08
CA GLU A 142 21.43 -8.81 -3.31
C GLU A 142 19.93 -8.84 -3.02
N THR A 143 19.22 -7.74 -3.30
CA THR A 143 17.78 -7.64 -3.03
C THR A 143 16.94 -7.39 -4.28
N ARG A 144 15.65 -7.73 -4.18
CA ARG A 144 14.61 -7.32 -5.13
C ARG A 144 13.38 -6.82 -4.36
N LEU A 145 13.13 -5.52 -4.39
CA LEU A 145 11.93 -4.90 -3.82
C LEU A 145 10.80 -4.87 -4.86
N ALA A 146 9.65 -5.47 -4.54
CA ALA A 146 8.54 -5.63 -5.47
C ALA A 146 7.18 -5.81 -4.79
N GLY A 147 6.13 -6.01 -5.60
CA GLY A 147 4.77 -6.30 -5.16
C GLY A 147 3.85 -5.10 -5.33
N ASN A 148 3.15 -4.71 -4.27
CA ASN A 148 2.25 -3.56 -4.24
C ASN A 148 2.98 -2.20 -4.34
N ILE A 149 4.27 -2.16 -3.99
CA ILE A 149 5.14 -1.00 -4.19
C ILE A 149 6.30 -1.33 -5.14
N GLY A 150 6.86 -0.30 -5.77
CA GLY A 150 8.01 -0.43 -6.64
C GLY A 150 7.61 -1.06 -7.97
N LYS A 151 8.26 -2.17 -8.32
CA LYS A 151 7.99 -2.94 -9.53
C LYS A 151 6.91 -4.00 -9.27
N PRO A 152 5.93 -4.18 -10.17
CA PRO A 152 5.06 -5.35 -10.14
C PRO A 152 5.88 -6.63 -10.06
N ILE A 153 5.43 -7.63 -9.30
CA ILE A 153 6.28 -8.77 -8.94
C ILE A 153 6.83 -9.53 -10.16
N LEU A 154 6.06 -9.64 -11.25
CA LEU A 154 6.49 -10.37 -12.44
C LEU A 154 7.45 -9.58 -13.35
N SER A 155 7.55 -8.26 -13.19
CA SER A 155 8.45 -7.44 -14.01
C SER A 155 9.89 -7.41 -13.49
N ILE A 156 10.15 -7.93 -12.29
CA ILE A 156 11.51 -8.00 -11.76
C ILE A 156 12.39 -8.97 -12.55
N ASN A 157 13.69 -8.81 -12.42
CA ASN A 157 14.62 -9.80 -12.93
C ASN A 157 14.70 -10.99 -11.96
N PRO A 158 14.72 -12.24 -12.49
CA PRO A 158 15.03 -13.41 -11.69
C PRO A 158 16.33 -13.22 -10.91
N GLY A 159 16.42 -13.89 -9.78
CA GLY A 159 17.54 -13.81 -8.85
C GLY A 159 18.28 -15.14 -8.75
N THR A 160 19.17 -15.20 -7.78
CA THR A 160 19.97 -16.37 -7.43
C THR A 160 19.51 -16.93 -6.08
N TYR A 161 20.15 -18.00 -5.60
CA TYR A 161 19.93 -18.52 -4.25
C TYR A 161 20.30 -17.52 -3.15
N GLU A 162 21.13 -16.51 -3.46
CA GLU A 162 21.54 -15.46 -2.52
C GLU A 162 20.60 -14.25 -2.53
N THR A 163 19.73 -14.15 -3.53
CA THR A 163 18.80 -13.03 -3.65
C THR A 163 17.76 -13.03 -2.54
N VAL A 164 17.52 -11.86 -1.95
CA VAL A 164 16.43 -11.61 -1.01
C VAL A 164 15.30 -10.84 -1.70
N TYR A 165 14.16 -11.48 -1.87
CA TYR A 165 12.94 -10.87 -2.38
C TYR A 165 12.18 -10.20 -1.25
N ILE A 166 12.04 -8.88 -1.30
CA ILE A 166 11.24 -8.10 -0.35
C ILE A 166 9.94 -7.73 -1.05
N ILE A 167 8.85 -8.37 -0.63
CA ILE A 167 7.55 -8.28 -1.30
C ILE A 167 6.57 -7.53 -0.40
N GLU A 168 6.16 -6.33 -0.79
CA GLU A 168 5.01 -5.66 -0.18
C GLU A 168 3.72 -6.29 -0.73
N ILE A 169 2.83 -6.77 0.14
CA ILE A 169 1.58 -7.42 -0.28
C ILE A 169 0.37 -6.67 0.28
N SER A 170 -0.55 -6.28 -0.60
CA SER A 170 -1.86 -5.72 -0.22
C SER A 170 -2.83 -6.82 0.24
N SER A 171 -3.93 -6.45 0.92
CA SER A 171 -4.97 -7.44 1.25
C SER A 171 -5.64 -8.02 0.00
N PHE A 172 -5.77 -7.23 -1.06
CA PHE A 172 -6.35 -7.70 -2.31
C PHE A 172 -5.49 -8.76 -3.00
N GLN A 173 -4.16 -8.62 -2.95
CA GLN A 173 -3.24 -9.66 -3.42
C GLN A 173 -3.32 -10.93 -2.55
N LEU A 174 -3.45 -10.77 -1.23
CA LEU A 174 -3.63 -11.91 -0.32
C LEU A 174 -4.92 -12.71 -0.57
N GLU A 175 -5.99 -12.11 -1.12
CA GLU A 175 -7.20 -12.87 -1.49
C GLU A 175 -6.92 -13.95 -2.55
N SER A 176 -5.91 -13.72 -3.40
CA SER A 176 -5.59 -14.54 -4.57
C SER A 176 -4.55 -15.63 -4.31
N ILE A 177 -3.91 -15.65 -3.12
CA ILE A 177 -2.87 -16.63 -2.82
C ILE A 177 -3.47 -18.00 -2.55
N LYS A 178 -2.78 -19.03 -3.01
CA LYS A 178 -3.13 -20.44 -2.78
C LYS A 178 -1.97 -21.16 -2.12
N LYS A 179 -0.81 -21.17 -2.77
CA LYS A 179 0.40 -21.85 -2.29
C LYS A 179 1.53 -20.90 -1.90
N PHE A 180 1.43 -19.61 -2.22
CA PHE A 180 2.43 -18.60 -1.83
C PHE A 180 2.88 -18.80 -0.37
N ARG A 181 4.18 -18.99 -0.19
CA ARG A 181 4.82 -19.28 1.09
C ARG A 181 6.11 -18.45 1.23
N PRO A 182 6.08 -17.35 2.00
CA PRO A 182 7.28 -16.58 2.32
C PRO A 182 8.09 -17.24 3.45
N ASP A 183 9.42 -17.18 3.36
CA ASP A 183 10.31 -17.64 4.43
C ASP A 183 10.18 -16.76 5.68
N ILE A 184 9.97 -15.46 5.50
CA ILE A 184 9.66 -14.49 6.56
C ILE A 184 8.40 -13.73 6.18
N ALA A 185 7.34 -13.85 6.98
CA ALA A 185 6.11 -13.09 6.84
C ALA A 185 5.98 -12.06 7.97
N VAL A 186 5.54 -10.85 7.65
CA VAL A 186 5.38 -9.76 8.61
C VAL A 186 4.00 -9.14 8.47
N LEU A 187 3.27 -9.09 9.58
CA LEU A 187 2.02 -8.35 9.68
C LEU A 187 2.21 -7.17 10.64
N LEU A 188 2.34 -5.96 10.09
CA LEU A 188 2.71 -4.77 10.88
C LEU A 188 1.60 -4.30 11.82
N ASN A 189 0.42 -4.08 11.26
CA ASN A 189 -0.76 -3.57 11.96
C ASN A 189 -2.03 -3.79 11.13
N ILE A 190 -3.21 -3.77 11.77
CA ILE A 190 -4.52 -3.78 11.09
C ILE A 190 -5.45 -2.74 11.73
N SER A 191 -5.53 -1.55 11.15
CA SER A 191 -6.62 -0.60 11.39
C SER A 191 -7.75 -0.79 10.38
N GLU A 192 -8.94 -0.25 10.67
CA GLU A 192 -10.05 -0.19 9.70
C GLU A 192 -9.64 0.50 8.40
N ASP A 193 -9.88 -0.20 7.29
CA ASP A 193 -9.66 0.28 5.92
C ASP A 193 -10.45 -0.63 4.96
N HIS A 194 -10.59 -0.20 3.70
CA HIS A 194 -11.19 -0.98 2.61
C HIS A 194 -12.61 -1.51 2.86
N THR A 195 -13.46 -0.77 3.57
CA THR A 195 -14.87 -1.11 3.79
C THR A 195 -15.69 -1.16 2.50
N ASP A 196 -15.22 -0.52 1.43
CA ASP A 196 -15.77 -0.65 0.07
C ASP A 196 -15.64 -2.06 -0.53
N ARG A 197 -14.68 -2.85 -0.02
CA ARG A 197 -14.35 -4.18 -0.53
C ARG A 197 -14.77 -5.30 0.43
N TYR A 198 -14.53 -5.13 1.73
CA TYR A 198 -14.75 -6.18 2.72
C TYR A 198 -16.08 -5.99 3.46
N PRO A 199 -16.89 -7.05 3.63
CA PRO A 199 -18.19 -6.95 4.30
C PRO A 199 -18.08 -6.63 5.80
N SER A 200 -16.91 -6.86 6.40
CA SER A 200 -16.62 -6.54 7.79
C SER A 200 -15.13 -6.32 8.02
N HIS A 201 -14.80 -5.58 9.08
CA HIS A 201 -13.41 -5.41 9.53
C HIS A 201 -12.76 -6.76 9.90
N GLU A 202 -13.54 -7.71 10.41
CA GLU A 202 -13.08 -9.07 10.70
C GLU A 202 -12.65 -9.82 9.43
N SER A 203 -13.41 -9.69 8.33
CA SER A 203 -13.05 -10.30 7.03
C SER A 203 -11.73 -9.72 6.50
N TYR A 204 -11.51 -8.43 6.68
CA TYR A 204 -10.26 -7.76 6.33
C TYR A 204 -9.08 -8.27 7.19
N ARG A 205 -9.28 -8.41 8.51
CA ARG A 205 -8.29 -8.98 9.43
C ARG A 205 -7.91 -10.40 9.03
N LYS A 206 -8.90 -11.28 8.82
CA LYS A 206 -8.70 -12.67 8.37
C LYS A 206 -7.95 -12.75 7.04
N THR A 207 -8.29 -11.90 6.08
CA THR A 207 -7.60 -11.83 4.78
C THR A 207 -6.11 -11.49 4.93
N LYS A 208 -5.74 -10.56 5.81
CA LYS A 208 -4.33 -10.21 6.03
C LYS A 208 -3.52 -11.31 6.71
N LEU A 209 -4.16 -12.10 7.55
CA LEU A 209 -3.52 -13.22 8.22
C LEU A 209 -3.21 -14.39 7.27
N GLU A 210 -3.83 -14.44 6.08
CA GLU A 210 -3.51 -15.44 5.05
C GLU A 210 -2.02 -15.40 4.63
N ILE A 211 -1.30 -14.30 4.86
CA ILE A 211 0.16 -14.21 4.63
C ILE A 211 0.95 -15.33 5.33
N PHE A 212 0.43 -15.87 6.44
CA PHE A 212 1.03 -16.94 7.23
C PHE A 212 0.57 -18.34 6.83
N LYS A 213 -0.48 -18.46 6.01
CA LYS A 213 -1.26 -19.69 5.79
C LYS A 213 -0.45 -20.91 5.38
N ASN A 214 0.52 -20.71 4.48
CA ASN A 214 1.32 -21.80 3.92
C ASN A 214 2.69 -21.95 4.59
N GLN A 215 2.99 -21.13 5.60
CA GLN A 215 4.24 -21.23 6.33
C GLN A 215 4.34 -22.55 7.09
N LYS A 216 5.57 -23.06 7.20
CA LYS A 216 5.96 -24.29 7.90
C LYS A 216 6.86 -23.95 9.09
N GLU A 217 7.20 -24.96 9.88
CA GLU A 217 7.96 -24.83 11.14
C GLU A 217 9.31 -24.10 11.01
N LYS A 218 9.97 -24.19 9.85
CA LYS A 218 11.26 -23.52 9.59
C LYS A 218 11.10 -22.06 9.15
N ASP A 219 9.90 -21.65 8.77
CA ASP A 219 9.60 -20.28 8.34
C ASP A 219 9.36 -19.40 9.58
N ILE A 220 9.25 -18.10 9.38
CA ILE A 220 9.16 -17.11 10.44
C ILE A 220 7.92 -16.22 10.27
N ALA A 221 7.11 -16.12 11.32
CA ALA A 221 5.99 -15.20 11.41
C ALA A 221 6.31 -14.08 12.40
N ILE A 222 6.33 -12.83 11.92
CA ILE A 222 6.55 -11.64 12.74
C ILE A 222 5.21 -10.91 12.94
N LEU A 223 4.79 -10.79 14.20
CA LEU A 223 3.46 -10.36 14.64
C LEU A 223 3.58 -9.23 15.68
N ASN A 224 2.54 -8.43 15.88
CA ASN A 224 2.47 -7.33 16.85
C ASN A 224 1.41 -7.63 17.91
N SER A 225 1.81 -7.71 19.19
CA SER A 225 0.94 -8.17 20.29
C SER A 225 -0.18 -7.23 20.70
N ILE A 226 -0.07 -5.95 20.34
CA ILE A 226 -1.00 -4.89 20.79
C ILE A 226 -2.03 -4.58 19.70
N ASP A 227 -1.82 -5.14 18.52
CA ASP A 227 -2.66 -4.82 17.39
C ASP A 227 -3.97 -5.57 17.46
N SER A 228 -5.01 -4.98 16.88
CA SER A 228 -6.38 -5.47 17.05
C SER A 228 -6.64 -6.80 16.36
N TYR A 229 -5.64 -7.45 15.76
CA TYR A 229 -5.76 -8.76 15.12
C TYR A 229 -5.18 -9.89 15.97
N TYR A 230 -4.45 -9.57 17.04
CA TYR A 230 -3.64 -10.56 17.76
C TYR A 230 -4.48 -11.68 18.39
N ASP A 231 -5.71 -11.37 18.80
CA ASP A 231 -6.73 -12.31 19.25
C ASP A 231 -7.08 -13.39 18.21
N LEU A 232 -7.02 -13.07 16.91
CA LEU A 232 -7.32 -14.02 15.82
C LEU A 232 -6.16 -14.95 15.50
N ILE A 233 -4.96 -14.74 16.08
CA ILE A 233 -3.81 -15.61 15.81
C ILE A 233 -4.09 -17.04 16.27
N ASN A 234 -4.90 -17.23 17.32
CA ASN A 234 -5.27 -18.56 17.79
C ASN A 234 -6.30 -19.25 16.87
N GLU A 235 -7.05 -18.48 16.07
CA GLU A 235 -7.97 -19.04 15.08
C GLU A 235 -7.24 -19.57 13.85
N ILE A 236 -5.97 -19.18 13.65
CA ILE A 236 -5.18 -19.54 12.49
C ILE A 236 -4.01 -20.40 12.94
N ASN A 237 -3.90 -21.59 12.36
CA ASN A 237 -2.80 -22.48 12.66
C ASN A 237 -1.49 -21.99 12.02
N ILE A 238 -0.86 -20.98 12.64
CA ILE A 238 0.46 -20.49 12.26
C ILE A 238 1.50 -21.48 12.77
N LEU A 239 2.00 -22.32 11.86
CA LEU A 239 2.99 -23.38 12.12
C LEU A 239 4.42 -22.85 12.26
N SER A 240 4.72 -21.68 11.69
CA SER A 240 6.05 -21.07 11.70
C SER A 240 6.49 -20.62 13.09
N ARG A 241 7.80 -20.42 13.25
CA ARG A 241 8.37 -19.81 14.46
C ARG A 241 7.85 -18.37 14.58
N LYS A 242 7.13 -18.09 15.66
CA LYS A 242 6.54 -16.78 15.94
C LYS A 242 7.54 -15.86 16.64
N ILE A 243 7.71 -14.66 16.10
CA ILE A 243 8.37 -13.53 16.75
C ILE A 243 7.28 -12.50 17.04
N ILE A 244 7.04 -12.24 18.32
CA ILE A 244 5.98 -11.33 18.78
C ILE A 244 6.64 -10.02 19.22
N ILE A 245 6.27 -8.93 18.56
CA ILE A 245 6.68 -7.57 18.91
C ILE A 245 5.78 -7.08 20.04
N GLU A 246 6.40 -6.73 21.17
CA GLU A 246 5.73 -6.21 22.37
C GLU A 246 5.83 -4.67 22.49
N ASP A 247 5.00 -4.07 23.35
CA ASP A 247 4.88 -2.60 23.52
C ASP A 247 6.19 -1.93 23.94
N SER A 248 6.98 -2.65 24.74
CA SER A 248 8.28 -2.18 25.23
C SER A 248 9.30 -1.99 24.11
N GLU A 249 9.18 -2.75 23.01
CA GLU A 249 10.07 -2.63 21.85
C GLU A 249 9.66 -1.51 20.90
N ILE A 250 8.36 -1.16 20.84
CA ILE A 250 7.82 -0.10 19.97
C ILE A 250 8.30 1.28 20.43
N LYS A 251 8.53 1.46 21.73
CA LYS A 251 9.02 2.73 22.32
C LYS A 251 10.53 2.86 22.22
N TYR A 252 11.08 2.83 21.00
CA TYR A 252 12.48 3.20 20.82
C TYR A 252 12.66 4.73 20.89
N ASN A 253 13.24 5.20 22.00
CA ASN A 253 13.46 6.63 22.27
C ASN A 253 14.58 7.21 21.39
N LEU A 254 14.23 7.65 20.17
CA LEU A 254 15.09 8.49 19.35
C LEU A 254 14.80 9.97 19.67
N LYS A 255 15.84 10.73 20.07
CA LYS A 255 15.74 12.14 20.51
C LYS A 255 14.89 13.03 19.57
N LYS A 256 13.99 13.83 20.17
CA LYS A 256 13.13 14.95 19.69
C LYS A 256 13.37 15.47 18.26
N ASN A 257 13.13 14.67 17.23
CA ASN A 257 12.86 15.17 15.89
C ASN A 257 11.71 14.34 15.31
N SER A 258 10.74 14.98 14.66
CA SER A 258 9.52 14.31 14.17
C SER A 258 9.82 13.13 13.22
N PHE A 259 10.89 13.23 12.42
CA PHE A 259 11.38 12.14 11.56
C PHE A 259 11.75 10.87 12.34
N LYS A 260 12.23 11.02 13.58
CA LYS A 260 12.66 9.91 14.44
C LYS A 260 11.48 9.16 15.08
N ILE A 261 10.30 9.76 15.15
CA ILE A 261 9.07 9.15 15.68
C ILE A 261 8.46 8.17 14.66
N LEU A 262 8.43 8.53 13.37
CA LEU A 262 7.97 7.65 12.28
C LEU A 262 8.82 6.38 12.17
N ILE A 263 10.13 6.55 12.37
CA ILE A 263 11.11 5.47 12.35
C ILE A 263 10.96 4.53 13.56
N SER A 264 10.61 5.04 14.74
CA SER A 264 10.50 4.20 15.94
C SER A 264 9.39 3.14 15.84
N GLU A 265 8.29 3.42 15.15
CA GLU A 265 7.20 2.44 14.98
C GLU A 265 7.57 1.30 14.01
N LEU A 266 8.48 1.55 13.07
CA LEU A 266 8.95 0.52 12.12
C LEU A 266 10.11 -0.32 12.69
N TYR A 267 10.84 0.24 13.67
CA TYR A 267 12.05 -0.35 14.23
C TYR A 267 11.89 -1.80 14.68
N PRO A 268 10.86 -2.20 15.45
CA PRO A 268 10.76 -3.56 15.96
C PRO A 268 10.62 -4.59 14.83
N ALA A 269 9.82 -4.30 13.82
CA ALA A 269 9.63 -5.19 12.67
C ALA A 269 10.92 -5.30 11.86
N VAL A 270 11.55 -4.18 11.51
CA VAL A 270 12.81 -4.19 10.74
C VAL A 270 13.93 -4.87 11.52
N LYS A 271 14.07 -4.59 12.82
CA LYS A 271 15.03 -5.28 13.71
C LYS A 271 14.78 -6.79 13.70
N SER A 272 13.53 -7.23 13.87
CA SER A 272 13.19 -8.65 13.90
C SER A 272 13.55 -9.34 12.59
N ILE A 273 13.29 -8.71 11.44
CA ILE A 273 13.68 -9.24 10.13
C ILE A 273 15.21 -9.29 10.01
N THR A 274 15.90 -8.18 10.27
CA THR A 274 17.35 -8.04 10.07
C THR A 274 18.19 -8.92 11.01
N ASN A 275 17.66 -9.27 12.19
CA ASN A 275 18.26 -10.29 13.05
C ASN A 275 18.37 -11.66 12.36
N GLU A 276 17.40 -12.03 11.51
CA GLU A 276 17.40 -13.28 10.74
C GLU A 276 18.41 -13.28 9.59
N PHE A 277 19.02 -12.13 9.32
CA PHE A 277 20.14 -11.94 8.40
C PHE A 277 21.46 -11.73 9.16
N GLY A 278 21.48 -11.83 10.50
CA GLY A 278 22.68 -11.64 11.32
C GLY A 278 23.17 -10.19 11.42
N ILE A 279 22.33 -9.22 11.05
CA ILE A 279 22.73 -7.81 11.00
C ILE A 279 22.72 -7.21 12.40
N LYS A 280 23.85 -6.62 12.80
CA LYS A 280 24.01 -6.05 14.14
C LYS A 280 23.14 -4.80 14.32
N ARG A 281 22.62 -4.62 15.54
CA ARG A 281 21.75 -3.50 15.93
C ARG A 281 22.27 -2.13 15.49
N ASN A 282 23.56 -1.84 15.66
CA ASN A 282 24.15 -0.56 15.29
C ASN A 282 24.07 -0.27 13.77
N ARG A 283 24.19 -1.31 12.94
CA ARG A 283 24.05 -1.21 11.48
C ARG A 283 22.60 -0.94 11.08
N VAL A 284 21.65 -1.64 11.71
CA VAL A 284 20.21 -1.37 11.55
C VAL A 284 19.91 0.09 11.89
N LEU A 285 20.35 0.57 13.05
CA LEU A 285 20.16 1.97 13.48
C LEU A 285 20.83 2.99 12.53
N SER A 286 21.97 2.64 11.94
CA SER A 286 22.61 3.47 10.92
C SER A 286 21.71 3.62 9.69
N GLY A 287 21.12 2.52 9.21
CA GLY A 287 20.18 2.54 8.10
C GLY A 287 18.95 3.41 8.37
N PHE A 288 18.40 3.33 9.58
CA PHE A 288 17.34 4.23 10.02
C PHE A 288 17.75 5.71 10.01
N ASN A 289 18.98 6.04 10.41
CA ASN A 289 19.45 7.43 10.39
C ASN A 289 19.72 7.95 8.96
N SER A 290 20.06 7.07 8.01
CA SER A 290 20.32 7.43 6.61
C SER A 290 19.10 7.38 5.71
N PHE A 291 18.04 6.69 6.14
CA PHE A 291 16.80 6.53 5.39
C PHE A 291 16.22 7.89 5.05
N LYS A 292 15.98 8.13 3.76
CA LYS A 292 15.22 9.27 3.28
C LYS A 292 13.79 8.79 3.10
N ASP A 293 12.81 9.53 3.63
CA ASP A 293 11.41 9.10 3.58
C ASP A 293 10.97 8.79 2.14
N LEU A 294 9.95 7.95 2.01
CA LEU A 294 9.37 7.65 0.71
C LEU A 294 8.83 8.93 0.05
N GLU A 295 9.01 9.04 -1.26
CA GLU A 295 8.30 10.05 -2.07
C GLU A 295 6.80 10.01 -1.70
N HIS A 296 6.28 11.17 -1.29
CA HIS A 296 4.90 11.51 -0.95
C HIS A 296 4.41 11.13 0.45
N ARG A 297 5.32 10.89 1.40
CA ARG A 297 5.00 10.82 2.83
C ARG A 297 5.74 11.90 3.59
N HIS A 298 5.01 12.72 4.34
CA HIS A 298 5.55 13.88 5.06
C HIS A 298 6.57 14.73 4.28
N ILE A 299 6.43 14.86 2.94
CA ILE A 299 7.37 15.65 2.15
C ILE A 299 7.20 17.11 2.57
N LYS A 300 8.24 17.66 3.19
CA LYS A 300 8.38 19.11 3.31
C LYS A 300 8.62 19.70 1.91
N ILE A 301 7.60 20.33 1.33
CA ILE A 301 7.70 20.99 0.02
C ILE A 301 8.65 22.19 0.16
N LEU A 302 8.35 23.06 1.13
CA LEU A 302 9.16 24.23 1.46
C LEU A 302 8.82 24.75 2.87
N GLU A 303 9.59 25.73 3.32
CA GLU A 303 9.27 26.55 4.49
C GLU A 303 9.50 28.02 4.14
N LYS A 304 8.48 28.86 4.38
CA LYS A 304 8.54 30.31 4.16
C LYS A 304 7.80 31.01 5.28
N ASN A 305 8.40 32.06 5.85
CA ASN A 305 7.82 32.87 6.92
C ASN A 305 7.34 32.03 8.13
N ASN A 306 8.15 31.08 8.61
CA ASN A 306 7.82 30.14 9.70
C ASN A 306 6.59 29.24 9.44
N ILE A 307 6.20 29.10 8.18
CA ILE A 307 5.12 28.22 7.73
C ILE A 307 5.74 27.09 6.93
N LYS A 308 5.56 25.86 7.42
CA LYS A 308 5.97 24.63 6.74
C LYS A 308 4.82 24.12 5.89
N PHE A 309 5.14 23.66 4.68
CA PHE A 309 4.18 22.98 3.81
C PHE A 309 4.56 21.51 3.71
N VAL A 310 3.65 20.63 4.12
CA VAL A 310 3.90 19.20 4.22
C VAL A 310 2.87 18.45 3.39
N ASN A 311 3.36 17.68 2.43
CA ASN A 311 2.58 16.79 1.59
C ASN A 311 2.60 15.39 2.19
N ASP A 312 1.45 14.96 2.70
CA ASP A 312 1.18 13.61 3.17
C ASP A 312 -0.05 13.02 2.46
N SER A 313 -0.13 13.24 1.12
CA SER A 313 -1.25 12.77 0.28
C SER A 313 -1.48 11.25 0.35
N LYS A 314 -0.47 10.47 0.74
CA LYS A 314 -0.57 9.02 0.93
C LYS A 314 -1.39 8.62 2.16
N SER A 315 -1.75 9.55 3.05
CA SER A 315 -2.65 9.30 4.19
C SER A 315 -4.10 9.17 3.72
N THR A 316 -4.44 8.01 3.16
CA THR A 316 -5.76 7.72 2.55
C THR A 316 -6.80 7.14 3.51
N ASN A 317 -6.49 7.00 4.80
CA ASN A 317 -7.40 6.52 5.85
C ASN A 317 -7.25 7.36 7.15
N PRO A 318 -8.25 7.34 8.06
CA PRO A 318 -8.23 8.13 9.30
C PRO A 318 -6.99 7.92 10.18
N GLU A 319 -6.49 6.69 10.32
CA GLU A 319 -5.37 6.41 11.22
C GLU A 319 -4.05 6.95 10.67
N ALA A 320 -3.85 6.92 9.35
CA ALA A 320 -2.73 7.57 8.71
C ALA A 320 -2.73 9.09 8.97
N THR A 321 -3.91 9.73 8.92
CA THR A 321 -4.04 11.14 9.30
C THR A 321 -3.78 11.37 10.79
N ASN A 322 -4.29 10.49 11.67
CA ASN A 322 -4.01 10.59 13.11
C ASN A 322 -2.52 10.50 13.42
N PHE A 323 -1.81 9.62 12.71
CA PHE A 323 -0.36 9.52 12.79
C PHE A 323 0.30 10.85 12.36
N ALA A 324 -0.12 11.45 11.24
CA ALA A 324 0.39 12.74 10.78
C ALA A 324 0.18 13.87 11.81
N LEU A 325 -1.00 13.91 12.46
CA LEU A 325 -1.37 14.93 13.45
C LEU A 325 -0.50 14.91 14.72
N ARG A 326 0.15 13.78 15.04
CA ARG A 326 1.06 13.65 16.19
C ARG A 326 2.45 14.24 15.91
N ASN A 327 2.79 14.47 14.64
CA ASN A 327 4.14 14.86 14.21
C ASN A 327 4.35 16.37 14.03
N TYR A 328 3.27 17.16 14.07
CA TYR A 328 3.31 18.60 13.84
C TYR A 328 2.51 19.35 14.91
N GLU A 329 2.87 20.62 15.10
CA GLU A 329 2.14 21.57 15.95
C GLU A 329 1.60 22.70 15.07
N ASN A 330 0.58 23.42 15.57
CA ASN A 330 -0.04 24.55 14.86
C ASN A 330 -0.47 24.20 13.41
N ILE A 331 -1.24 23.12 13.28
CA ILE A 331 -1.62 22.49 12.02
C ILE A 331 -2.81 23.22 11.37
N PHE A 332 -2.64 23.55 10.09
CA PHE A 332 -3.67 23.97 9.15
C PHE A 332 -3.92 22.79 8.21
N LEU A 333 -4.88 21.95 8.61
CA LEU A 333 -5.08 20.61 8.06
C LEU A 333 -5.96 20.66 6.80
N ILE A 334 -5.46 20.21 5.66
CA ILE A 334 -6.26 19.94 4.46
C ILE A 334 -6.65 18.45 4.49
N VAL A 335 -7.95 18.18 4.55
CA VAL A 335 -8.52 16.84 4.78
C VAL A 335 -9.76 16.59 3.93
N GLY A 336 -9.95 15.37 3.45
CA GLY A 336 -11.08 14.97 2.62
C GLY A 336 -10.72 14.33 1.29
N GLY A 337 -11.74 13.95 0.52
CA GLY A 337 -11.66 13.16 -0.71
C GLY A 337 -12.80 12.15 -0.78
N LEU A 338 -12.59 11.03 -1.46
CA LEU A 338 -13.57 9.95 -1.52
C LEU A 338 -13.57 9.15 -0.23
N SER A 339 -14.66 9.24 0.53
CA SER A 339 -14.89 8.40 1.71
C SER A 339 -15.32 7.01 1.28
N LYS A 340 -14.48 6.00 1.51
CA LYS A 340 -14.75 4.59 1.17
C LYS A 340 -15.63 3.89 2.21
N GLU A 341 -16.65 4.56 2.74
CA GLU A 341 -17.36 4.17 3.98
C GLU A 341 -16.46 4.07 5.22
N ASN A 342 -15.22 4.57 5.12
CA ASN A 342 -14.31 4.69 6.24
C ASN A 342 -14.96 5.59 7.31
N ASN A 343 -14.91 5.16 8.57
CA ASN A 343 -15.48 5.96 9.65
C ASN A 343 -14.61 7.21 9.92
N LEU A 344 -14.86 8.28 9.16
CA LEU A 344 -14.12 9.56 9.25
C LEU A 344 -14.17 10.18 10.65
N SER A 345 -15.12 9.77 11.50
CA SER A 345 -15.18 10.21 12.91
C SER A 345 -13.97 9.76 13.73
N LYS A 346 -13.20 8.78 13.22
CA LYS A 346 -11.94 8.32 13.82
C LYS A 346 -10.78 9.29 13.61
N ILE A 347 -10.89 10.27 12.70
CA ILE A 347 -9.91 11.35 12.63
C ILE A 347 -9.99 12.14 13.94
N ASN A 348 -8.86 12.30 14.62
CA ASN A 348 -8.75 13.00 15.89
C ASN A 348 -8.80 14.52 15.70
N PHE A 349 -9.96 15.02 15.26
CA PHE A 349 -10.25 16.45 15.15
C PHE A 349 -10.18 17.21 16.47
N ARG A 350 -10.16 16.49 17.60
CA ARG A 350 -9.95 17.07 18.94
C ARG A 350 -8.48 17.28 19.28
N SER A 351 -7.56 16.92 18.38
CA SER A 351 -6.13 17.17 18.57
C SER A 351 -5.86 18.65 18.81
N LYS A 352 -5.18 18.96 19.92
CA LYS A 352 -4.78 20.34 20.30
C LYS A 352 -3.82 20.96 19.28
N ASN A 353 -3.22 20.15 18.42
CA ASN A 353 -2.30 20.60 17.39
C ASN A 353 -3.04 21.27 16.22
N ILE A 354 -4.33 21.00 16.01
CA ILE A 354 -5.10 21.56 14.89
C ILE A 354 -5.56 22.98 15.22
N ARG A 355 -5.19 23.95 14.38
CA ARG A 355 -5.65 25.35 14.45
C ARG A 355 -6.87 25.60 13.56
N LYS A 356 -6.88 25.03 12.37
CA LYS A 356 -8.02 25.06 11.44
C LYS A 356 -7.97 23.87 10.49
N ALA A 357 -9.13 23.33 10.12
CA ALA A 357 -9.26 22.31 9.08
C ALA A 357 -9.91 22.87 7.80
N PHE A 358 -9.53 22.32 6.64
CA PHE A 358 -10.00 22.70 5.32
C PHE A 358 -10.49 21.44 4.62
N PHE A 359 -11.80 21.34 4.42
CA PHE A 359 -12.45 20.17 3.87
C PHE A 359 -12.49 20.23 2.34
N ILE A 360 -12.01 19.17 1.71
CA ILE A 360 -11.95 19.02 0.25
C ILE A 360 -12.70 17.76 -0.20
N GLY A 361 -13.06 17.72 -1.48
CA GLY A 361 -13.66 16.56 -2.12
C GLY A 361 -15.06 16.21 -1.63
N SER A 362 -15.52 15.06 -2.09
CA SER A 362 -16.87 14.53 -1.89
C SER A 362 -17.22 14.30 -0.41
N SER A 363 -16.24 14.00 0.45
CA SER A 363 -16.46 13.83 1.89
C SER A 363 -16.65 15.13 2.67
N SER A 364 -16.54 16.31 2.05
CA SER A 364 -16.56 17.60 2.76
C SER A 364 -17.80 17.81 3.63
N ARG A 365 -18.97 17.40 3.14
CA ARG A 365 -20.24 17.50 3.88
C ARG A 365 -20.24 16.62 5.12
N ILE A 366 -19.89 15.34 4.97
CA ILE A 366 -19.81 14.39 6.09
C ILE A 366 -18.80 14.87 7.14
N LEU A 367 -17.65 15.38 6.70
CA LEU A 367 -16.64 15.96 7.60
C LEU A 367 -17.19 17.14 8.42
N SER A 368 -18.02 17.99 7.81
CA SER A 368 -18.66 19.11 8.51
C SER A 368 -19.70 18.67 9.55
N GLU A 369 -20.37 17.55 9.32
CA GLU A 369 -21.38 16.99 10.22
C GLU A 369 -20.73 16.31 11.45
N ILE A 370 -19.57 15.66 11.26
CA ILE A 370 -18.84 14.99 12.36
C ILE A 370 -17.83 15.89 13.09
N ALA A 371 -17.53 17.07 12.54
CA ALA A 371 -16.61 18.01 13.14
C ALA A 371 -17.09 18.42 14.54
N PRO A 372 -16.22 18.36 15.57
CA PRO A 372 -16.62 18.78 16.91
C PRO A 372 -16.90 20.30 16.92
N LYS A 373 -17.88 20.74 17.72
CA LYS A 373 -18.37 22.14 17.74
C LYS A 373 -17.27 23.21 17.91
N ASN A 374 -16.16 22.86 18.54
CA ASN A 374 -15.03 23.76 18.81
C ASN A 374 -13.93 23.72 17.73
N LEU A 375 -14.03 22.86 16.71
CA LEU A 375 -13.10 22.85 15.59
C LEU A 375 -13.42 24.03 14.67
N ASN A 376 -12.43 24.89 14.45
CA ASN A 376 -12.50 25.87 13.37
C ASN A 376 -12.26 25.13 12.03
N TYR A 377 -13.22 25.16 11.11
CA TYR A 377 -13.07 24.54 9.81
C TYR A 377 -13.64 25.40 8.68
N GLU A 378 -13.30 25.04 7.45
CA GLU A 378 -13.80 25.64 6.21
C GLU A 378 -14.08 24.53 5.20
N ILE A 379 -15.20 24.61 4.47
CA ILE A 379 -15.47 23.73 3.32
C ILE A 379 -14.88 24.41 2.09
N SER A 380 -13.69 23.98 1.67
CA SER A 380 -12.94 24.58 0.57
C SER A 380 -13.27 23.93 -0.78
N GLY A 381 -13.69 22.66 -0.79
CA GLY A 381 -14.11 21.92 -1.98
C GLY A 381 -12.95 21.35 -2.80
N ASP A 382 -11.96 22.16 -3.14
CA ASP A 382 -10.77 21.75 -3.92
C ASP A 382 -9.45 22.10 -3.21
N ILE A 383 -8.37 21.47 -3.67
CA ILE A 383 -7.07 21.50 -3.00
C ILE A 383 -6.37 22.86 -3.17
N GLU A 384 -6.58 23.53 -4.29
CA GLU A 384 -6.03 24.84 -4.59
C GLU A 384 -6.60 25.90 -3.64
N LYS A 385 -7.95 25.98 -3.51
CA LYS A 385 -8.61 26.88 -2.56
C LYS A 385 -8.23 26.55 -1.12
N ALA A 386 -8.24 25.26 -0.75
CA ALA A 386 -7.84 24.84 0.59
C ALA A 386 -6.41 25.29 0.91
N THR A 387 -5.47 25.15 -0.03
CA THR A 387 -4.08 25.57 0.16
C THR A 387 -3.96 27.08 0.33
N GLN A 388 -4.69 27.87 -0.46
CA GLN A 388 -4.72 29.34 -0.33
C GLN A 388 -5.27 29.78 1.03
N SER A 389 -6.42 29.24 1.44
CA SER A 389 -7.07 29.54 2.72
C SER A 389 -6.22 29.08 3.93
N ALA A 390 -5.58 27.92 3.82
CA ALA A 390 -4.66 27.40 4.83
C ALA A 390 -3.45 28.31 4.99
N PHE A 391 -2.82 28.72 3.89
CA PHE A 391 -1.69 29.63 3.94
C PHE A 391 -2.04 31.00 4.52
N LYS A 392 -3.19 31.57 4.13
CA LYS A 392 -3.68 32.84 4.71
C LYS A 392 -3.92 32.72 6.21
N SER A 393 -4.49 31.61 6.66
CA SER A 393 -4.75 31.35 8.08
C SER A 393 -3.44 31.17 8.86
N ALA A 394 -2.47 30.46 8.28
CA ALA A 394 -1.13 30.28 8.86
C ALA A 394 -0.37 31.60 8.96
N LYS A 395 -0.43 32.46 7.93
CA LYS A 395 0.14 33.81 7.98
C LYS A 395 -0.49 34.66 9.07
N LYS A 396 -1.81 34.62 9.21
CA LYS A 396 -2.53 35.37 10.26
C LYS A 396 -2.12 34.90 11.67
N PHE A 397 -1.85 33.61 11.84
CA PHE A 397 -1.36 33.05 13.10
C PHE A 397 0.12 33.36 13.35
N GLY A 398 0.93 33.51 12.29
CA GLY A 398 2.34 33.90 12.35
C GLY A 398 3.33 32.74 12.27
N CYS A 399 2.87 31.49 12.36
CA CYS A 399 3.66 30.27 12.16
C CYS A 399 2.76 29.06 11.94
N GLY A 400 3.35 27.90 11.62
CA GLY A 400 2.67 26.62 11.70
C GLY A 400 2.95 25.68 10.54
N CYS A 401 2.07 24.70 10.35
CA CYS A 401 2.20 23.68 9.32
C CYS A 401 0.93 23.60 8.48
N VAL A 402 1.02 23.94 7.19
CA VAL A 402 -0.02 23.60 6.20
C VAL A 402 0.21 22.15 5.80
N LEU A 403 -0.67 21.27 6.26
CA LEU A 403 -0.53 19.82 6.14
C LEU A 403 -1.63 19.26 5.25
N LEU A 404 -1.26 18.70 4.10
CA LEU A 404 -2.16 17.81 3.36
C LEU A 404 -2.10 16.42 3.97
N SER A 405 -3.14 16.02 4.70
CA SER A 405 -3.28 14.66 5.25
C SER A 405 -4.76 14.22 5.12
N PRO A 406 -5.14 13.68 3.95
CA PRO A 406 -6.53 13.68 3.49
C PRO A 406 -7.47 12.74 4.26
N GLY A 407 -6.97 11.66 4.87
CA GLY A 407 -7.79 10.66 5.55
C GLY A 407 -8.75 9.87 4.65
N CYS A 408 -8.71 10.16 3.34
CA CYS A 408 -9.63 9.66 2.32
C CYS A 408 -8.86 9.26 1.04
N SER A 409 -9.47 8.39 0.25
CA SER A 409 -9.02 8.10 -1.11
C SER A 409 -9.07 9.36 -1.98
N SER A 410 -8.25 9.42 -3.04
CA SER A 410 -8.14 10.57 -3.94
C SER A 410 -9.07 10.50 -5.16
N GLN A 411 -9.72 9.36 -5.37
CA GLN A 411 -10.36 8.98 -6.63
C GLN A 411 -11.59 9.80 -7.03
N ASP A 412 -12.10 10.67 -6.16
CA ASP A 412 -13.20 11.58 -6.48
C ASP A 412 -12.76 12.80 -7.29
N GLN A 413 -11.52 13.26 -7.10
CA GLN A 413 -11.00 14.47 -7.74
C GLN A 413 -9.68 14.25 -8.49
N PHE A 414 -9.02 13.10 -8.30
CA PHE A 414 -7.67 12.83 -8.80
C PHE A 414 -7.52 11.39 -9.29
N HIS A 415 -6.61 11.17 -10.25
CA HIS A 415 -6.29 9.82 -10.75
C HIS A 415 -5.80 8.88 -9.65
N ASP A 416 -4.88 9.35 -8.80
CA ASP A 416 -4.35 8.62 -7.64
C ASP A 416 -3.83 9.58 -6.56
N TYR A 417 -3.26 9.03 -5.49
CA TYR A 417 -2.75 9.84 -4.38
C TYR A 417 -1.50 10.64 -4.77
N ALA A 418 -0.72 10.18 -5.76
CA ALA A 418 0.50 10.85 -6.21
C ALA A 418 0.11 12.11 -6.98
N HIS A 419 -0.83 12.00 -7.92
CA HIS A 419 -1.41 13.14 -8.63
C HIS A 419 -1.99 14.19 -7.67
N ARG A 420 -2.76 13.77 -6.65
CA ARG A 420 -3.23 14.70 -5.59
C ARG A 420 -2.09 15.42 -4.87
N GLY A 421 -1.00 14.71 -4.60
CA GLY A 421 0.19 15.27 -3.97
C GLY A 421 0.95 16.26 -4.87
N GLU A 422 1.02 15.97 -6.18
CA GLU A 422 1.61 16.86 -7.18
C GLU A 422 0.83 18.17 -7.25
N VAL A 423 -0.49 18.11 -7.42
CA VAL A 423 -1.37 19.30 -7.48
C VAL A 423 -1.24 20.16 -6.22
N PHE A 424 -1.17 19.55 -5.03
CA PHE A 424 -0.89 20.28 -3.79
C PHE A 424 0.46 20.98 -3.82
N SER A 425 1.51 20.29 -4.29
CA SER A 425 2.86 20.84 -4.36
C SER A 425 2.94 22.02 -5.33
N GLU A 426 2.29 21.91 -6.48
CA GLU A 426 2.16 22.98 -7.47
C GLU A 426 1.38 24.20 -6.92
N ALA A 427 0.28 23.95 -6.20
CA ALA A 427 -0.49 25.01 -5.54
C ALA A 427 0.34 25.77 -4.50
N VAL A 428 1.15 25.05 -3.71
CA VAL A 428 2.07 25.63 -2.73
C VAL A 428 3.16 26.46 -3.42
N LEU A 429 3.80 25.93 -4.45
CA LEU A 429 4.85 26.65 -5.20
C LEU A 429 4.31 27.93 -5.85
N SER A 430 3.11 27.86 -6.43
CA SER A 430 2.42 29.00 -7.06
C SER A 430 2.03 30.10 -6.07
N LEU A 431 1.75 29.75 -4.81
CA LEU A 431 1.44 30.72 -3.76
C LEU A 431 2.67 31.48 -3.29
N VAL A 432 3.81 30.80 -3.26
CA VAL A 432 5.08 31.33 -2.77
C VAL A 432 5.77 32.20 -3.81
N SER A 433 5.62 31.91 -5.10
CA SER A 433 6.15 32.74 -6.19
C SER A 433 5.42 34.08 -6.34
N LYS A 434 4.17 34.17 -5.87
CA LYS A 434 3.33 35.39 -5.91
C LYS A 434 3.44 36.27 -4.64
N CYS A 435 4.20 35.84 -3.63
CA CYS A 435 4.44 36.56 -2.37
C CYS A 435 5.90 36.99 -2.30
#